data_AF-A0ABD2MYV1-F1
#
_entry.id   AF-A0ABD2MYV1-F1
#
_cell.length_a   1.000
_cell.length_b   1.000
_cell.length_c   1.000
_cell.angle_alpha   90.00
_cell.angle_beta   90.00
_cell.angle_gamma   90.00
#
_symmetry.space_group_name_H-M   'P 1'
#
loop_
_entity.id
_entity.type
_entity.pdbx_description
1 polymer ?
#
loop_
_entity_poly.entity_id
_entity_poly.type
_entity_poly.pdbx_seq_one_letter_code
_entity_poly.pdbx_strand_id
1 'polypeptide(L)'
;MPSSWLSKPKIYLKKKFPPKIKLLTNDEYYEQGVRETNKNLEELRQYCLSPKCNQWKTALKLKDVKRFASFIEGNSHLSDDEILEYETSFHQTDLTDDEESDQENYTDED
;
A
#
# COMPACT_ATOMS: atom_id res chain seq x y z
N MET A 1 -20.15 9.06 -42.92
CA MET A 1 -20.83 7.91 -42.26
C MET A 1 -20.95 8.18 -40.77
N PRO A 2 -22.08 7.87 -40.10
CA PRO A 2 -22.25 8.07 -38.66
C PRO A 2 -21.24 7.24 -37.85
N SER A 3 -20.57 7.85 -36.87
CA SER A 3 -19.54 7.20 -36.04
C SER A 3 -20.07 6.04 -35.17
N SER A 4 -21.39 5.96 -34.99
CA SER A 4 -22.07 4.94 -34.19
C SER A 4 -22.01 3.52 -34.79
N TRP A 5 -21.74 3.39 -36.09
CA TRP A 5 -21.57 2.08 -36.74
C TRP A 5 -20.18 1.46 -36.56
N LEU A 6 -19.17 2.25 -36.22
CA LEU A 6 -17.79 1.77 -36.00
C LEU A 6 -17.53 1.30 -34.57
N SER A 7 -18.39 1.64 -33.61
CA SER A 7 -18.24 1.29 -32.18
C SER A 7 -18.81 -0.09 -31.83
N LYS A 8 -19.91 -0.49 -32.48
CA LYS A 8 -20.56 -1.80 -32.27
C LYS A 8 -19.63 -3.00 -32.53
N PRO A 9 -18.88 -3.08 -33.65
CA PRO A 9 -17.96 -4.20 -33.87
C PRO A 9 -16.79 -4.20 -32.89
N LYS A 10 -16.27 -3.02 -32.51
CA LYS A 10 -15.18 -2.90 -31.54
C LYS A 10 -15.57 -3.42 -30.15
N ILE A 11 -16.79 -3.11 -29.69
CA ILE A 11 -17.31 -3.60 -28.41
C ILE A 11 -17.51 -5.12 -28.46
N TYR A 12 -18.07 -5.64 -29.55
CA TYR A 12 -18.25 -7.08 -29.75
C TYR A 12 -16.91 -7.84 -29.74
N LEU A 13 -15.89 -7.31 -30.43
CA LEU A 13 -14.54 -7.89 -30.43
C LEU A 13 -13.88 -7.84 -29.05
N LYS A 14 -13.96 -6.72 -28.32
CA LYS A 14 -13.44 -6.63 -26.95
C LYS A 14 -14.17 -7.55 -25.96
N LYS A 15 -15.45 -7.84 -26.19
CA LYS A 15 -16.23 -8.79 -25.39
C LYS A 15 -15.87 -10.25 -25.70
N LYS A 16 -15.67 -10.57 -26.97
CA LYS A 16 -15.31 -11.92 -27.42
C LYS A 16 -13.84 -12.27 -27.16
N PHE A 17 -12.97 -11.26 -27.17
CA PHE A 17 -11.54 -11.38 -26.90
C PHE A 17 -11.13 -10.30 -25.89
N PRO A 18 -11.40 -10.51 -24.58
CA PRO A 18 -10.97 -9.57 -23.56
C PRO A 18 -9.44 -9.43 -23.60
N PRO A 19 -8.91 -8.20 -23.48
CA PRO A 19 -7.47 -8.00 -23.42
C PRO A 19 -6.91 -8.72 -22.19
N LYS A 20 -5.76 -9.37 -22.34
CA LYS A 20 -5.05 -9.97 -21.19
C LYS A 20 -4.67 -8.86 -20.22
N ILE A 21 -5.20 -8.93 -19.01
CA ILE A 21 -4.83 -8.02 -17.92
C ILE A 21 -3.41 -8.41 -17.52
N LYS A 22 -2.48 -7.45 -17.60
CA LYS A 22 -1.13 -7.62 -17.05
C LYS A 22 -1.21 -7.27 -15.58
N LEU A 23 -0.99 -8.26 -14.73
CA LEU A 23 -0.79 -8.04 -13.31
C LEU A 23 0.58 -7.44 -13.08
N LEU A 24 0.70 -6.70 -11.99
CA LEU A 24 1.93 -6.06 -11.57
C LEU A 24 2.88 -7.13 -11.04
N THR A 25 4.17 -7.02 -11.37
CA THR A 25 5.19 -7.83 -10.68
C THR A 25 5.34 -7.36 -9.24
N ASN A 26 5.92 -8.18 -8.36
CA ASN A 26 6.19 -7.78 -6.97
C ASN A 26 7.08 -6.53 -6.92
N ASP A 27 8.08 -6.44 -7.79
CA ASP A 27 8.99 -5.28 -7.87
C ASP A 27 8.24 -4.02 -8.30
N GLU A 28 7.40 -4.11 -9.34
CA GLU A 28 6.60 -2.99 -9.81
C GLU A 28 5.59 -2.52 -8.75
N TYR A 29 5.01 -3.46 -7.99
CA TYR A 29 4.13 -3.16 -6.86
C TYR A 29 4.87 -2.40 -5.76
N TYR A 30 6.04 -2.89 -5.38
CA TYR A 30 6.87 -2.25 -4.36
C TYR A 30 7.28 -0.83 -4.79
N GLU A 31 7.76 -0.67 -6.03
CA GLU A 31 8.18 0.63 -6.54
C GLU A 31 7.01 1.64 -6.58
N GLN A 32 5.83 1.21 -7.01
CA GLN A 32 4.63 2.04 -6.97
C GLN A 32 4.26 2.42 -5.54
N GLY A 33 4.32 1.47 -4.61
CA GLY A 33 4.07 1.72 -3.19
C GLY A 33 4.98 2.81 -2.63
N VAL A 34 6.29 2.72 -2.89
CA VAL A 34 7.26 3.73 -2.47
C VAL A 34 6.98 5.08 -3.12
N ARG A 35 6.72 5.11 -4.43
CA ARG A 35 6.51 6.36 -5.18
C ARG A 35 5.24 7.10 -4.73
N GLU A 36 4.12 6.39 -4.65
CA GLU A 36 2.84 7.00 -4.27
C GLU A 36 2.81 7.37 -2.79
N THR A 37 3.43 6.57 -1.91
CA THR A 37 3.53 6.92 -0.49
C THR A 37 4.31 8.22 -0.30
N ASN A 38 5.47 8.36 -0.94
CA ASN A 38 6.28 9.58 -0.86
C ASN A 38 5.52 10.79 -1.40
N LYS A 39 4.87 10.65 -2.55
CA LYS A 39 4.06 11.71 -3.15
C LYS A 39 2.92 12.14 -2.24
N ASN A 40 2.15 11.19 -1.69
CA ASN A 40 1.02 11.48 -0.82
C ASN A 40 1.46 12.12 0.51
N LEU A 41 2.60 11.71 1.07
CA LEU A 41 3.16 12.33 2.28
C LEU A 41 3.54 13.80 2.01
N GLU A 42 4.14 14.09 0.86
CA GLU A 42 4.48 15.45 0.48
C GLU A 42 3.23 16.30 0.24
N GLU A 43 2.24 15.78 -0.50
CA GLU A 43 0.95 16.46 -0.69
C GLU A 43 0.24 16.73 0.66
N LEU A 44 0.32 15.80 1.60
CA LEU A 44 -0.22 15.95 2.94
C LEU A 44 0.49 17.09 3.71
N ARG A 45 1.82 17.17 3.66
CA ARG A 45 2.58 18.28 4.28
C ARG A 45 2.16 19.62 3.71
N GLN A 46 2.10 19.72 2.38
CA GLN A 46 1.68 20.95 1.71
C GLN A 46 0.25 21.34 2.07
N TYR A 47 -0.66 20.37 2.17
CA TYR A 47 -2.02 20.62 2.64
C TYR A 47 -2.04 21.18 4.06
N CYS A 48 -1.26 20.58 4.98
CA CYS A 48 -1.15 21.04 6.36
C CYS A 48 -0.59 22.46 6.49
N LEU A 49 0.30 22.88 5.59
CA LEU A 49 0.83 24.24 5.51
C LEU A 49 -0.14 25.24 4.86
N SER A 50 -1.09 24.73 4.07
CA SER A 50 -2.04 25.58 3.35
C SER A 50 -3.07 26.23 4.29
N PRO A 51 -3.61 27.41 3.94
CA PRO A 51 -4.68 28.07 4.70
C PRO A 51 -6.00 27.29 4.71
N LYS A 52 -6.12 26.21 3.92
CA LYS A 52 -7.30 25.35 3.88
C LYS A 52 -7.31 24.36 5.05
N CYS A 53 -6.15 24.06 5.64
CA CYS A 53 -6.07 23.18 6.80
C CYS A 53 -6.36 23.96 8.08
N ASN A 54 -7.29 23.45 8.90
CA ASN A 54 -7.49 23.96 10.25
C ASN A 54 -6.45 23.36 11.20
N GLN A 55 -5.24 23.92 11.17
CA GLN A 55 -4.06 23.43 11.88
C GLN A 55 -4.32 23.25 13.38
N TRP A 56 -4.95 24.24 14.04
CA TRP A 56 -5.25 24.19 15.47
C TRP A 56 -6.24 23.08 15.84
N LYS A 57 -7.29 22.88 15.02
CA LYS A 57 -8.24 21.79 15.23
C LYS A 57 -7.60 20.42 15.04
N THR A 58 -6.66 20.31 14.10
CA THR A 58 -5.90 19.07 13.88
C THR A 58 -4.95 18.81 15.05
N ALA A 59 -4.17 19.80 15.47
CA ALA A 59 -3.25 19.70 16.61
C ALA A 59 -3.95 19.23 17.89
N LEU A 60 -5.14 19.76 18.19
CA LEU A 60 -5.91 19.37 19.38
C LEU A 60 -6.38 17.90 19.38
N LYS A 61 -6.42 17.24 18.22
CA LYS A 61 -6.86 15.84 18.10
C LYS A 61 -5.71 14.84 18.14
N LEU A 62 -4.47 15.31 17.93
CA LEU A 62 -3.32 14.44 17.80
C LEU A 62 -2.76 14.09 19.18
N LYS A 63 -2.28 12.84 19.31
CA LYS A 63 -1.61 12.36 20.53
C LYS A 63 -0.31 13.10 20.79
N ASP A 64 0.45 13.37 19.73
CA ASP A 64 1.73 14.07 19.80
C ASP A 64 1.81 15.18 18.74
N VAL A 65 1.62 16.42 19.22
CA VAL A 65 1.67 17.62 18.37
C VAL A 65 3.10 17.97 17.95
N LYS A 66 4.11 17.60 18.76
CA LYS A 66 5.51 17.91 18.45
C LYS A 66 6.01 17.06 17.29
N ARG A 67 5.67 15.76 17.29
CA ARG A 67 5.95 14.87 16.17
C ARG A 67 5.26 15.35 14.88
N PHE A 68 4.02 15.83 15.00
CA PHE A 68 3.29 16.41 13.87
C PHE A 68 3.95 17.68 13.32
N ALA A 69 4.38 18.61 14.18
CA ALA A 69 5.08 19.81 13.75
C ALA A 69 6.39 19.45 13.03
N SER A 70 7.18 18.53 13.59
CA SER A 70 8.42 18.03 12.99
C SER A 70 8.17 17.41 11.61
N PHE A 71 7.09 16.63 11.46
CA PHE A 71 6.71 16.04 10.19
C PHE A 71 6.39 17.10 9.12
N ILE A 72 5.64 18.15 9.49
CA ILE A 72 5.31 19.24 8.55
C ILE A 72 6.55 20.02 8.13
N GLU A 73 7.52 20.20 9.03
CA GLU A 73 8.80 20.86 8.75
C GLU A 73 9.72 20.05 7.83
N GLY A 74 9.36 18.80 7.53
CA GLY A 74 10.07 17.95 6.56
C GLY A 74 10.79 16.74 7.17
N ASN A 75 10.78 16.59 8.51
CA ASN A 75 11.37 15.42 9.16
C ASN A 75 10.57 14.15 8.88
N SER A 76 11.21 12.99 9.11
CA SER A 76 10.58 11.68 8.92
C SER A 76 9.25 11.57 9.66
N HIS A 77 8.30 10.88 9.04
CA HIS A 77 7.01 10.54 9.68
C HIS A 77 7.14 9.37 10.65
N LEU A 78 8.23 8.60 10.56
CA LEU A 78 8.56 7.48 11.43
C LEU A 78 9.67 7.88 12.40
N SER A 79 9.58 7.43 13.65
CA SER A 79 10.68 7.49 14.60
C SER A 79 11.60 6.28 14.46
N ASP A 80 12.87 6.44 14.84
CA ASP A 80 13.86 5.36 14.80
C ASP A 80 13.40 4.11 15.55
N ASP A 81 12.74 4.28 16.71
CA ASP A 81 12.19 3.17 17.48
C ASP A 81 11.12 2.37 16.72
N GLU A 82 10.29 3.03 15.90
CA GLU A 82 9.26 2.36 15.08
C GLU A 82 9.89 1.56 13.95
N ILE A 83 10.98 2.08 13.37
CA ILE A 83 11.73 1.38 12.33
C ILE A 83 12.40 0.14 12.93
N LEU A 84 13.05 0.28 14.08
CA LEU A 84 13.69 -0.83 14.78
C LEU A 84 12.68 -1.91 15.22
N GLU A 85 11.52 -1.51 15.72
CA GLU A 85 10.44 -2.43 16.09
C GLU A 85 9.96 -3.22 14.87
N TYR A 86 9.74 -2.55 13.74
CA TYR A 86 9.34 -3.20 12.50
C TYR A 86 10.39 -4.21 12.00
N GLU A 87 11.66 -3.80 11.93
CA GLU A 87 12.77 -4.66 11.48
C GLU A 87 12.93 -5.90 12.37
N THR A 88 12.79 -5.72 13.69
CA THR A 88 12.89 -6.81 14.67
C THR A 88 11.68 -7.75 14.60
N SER A 89 10.47 -7.21 14.37
CA SER A 89 9.24 -8.01 14.26
C SER A 89 9.30 -8.99 13.08
N PHE A 90 9.88 -8.57 11.95
CA PHE A 90 10.06 -9.42 10.78
C PHE A 90 11.00 -10.60 11.03
N HIS A 91 12.07 -10.38 11.81
CA HIS A 91 12.99 -11.46 12.18
C HIS A 91 12.35 -12.50 13.12
N GLN A 92 11.35 -12.11 13.91
CA GLN A 92 10.66 -13.05 14.79
C GLN A 92 9.67 -13.95 14.04
N THR A 93 9.03 -13.45 12.99
CA THR A 93 8.04 -14.22 12.22
C THR A 93 8.65 -15.29 11.32
N ASP A 94 9.88 -15.09 10.83
CA ASP A 94 10.60 -16.06 9.98
C ASP A 94 11.15 -17.26 10.78
N LEU A 95 11.22 -17.15 12.12
CA LEU A 95 11.75 -18.22 12.99
C LEU A 95 10.67 -19.20 13.47
N THR A 96 9.41 -19.01 13.10
CA THR A 96 8.27 -19.80 13.60
C THR A 96 7.62 -20.73 12.56
N ASP A 97 8.14 -20.82 11.34
CA ASP A 97 7.52 -21.59 10.23
C ASP A 97 8.11 -23.01 10.04
N ASP A 98 9.00 -23.47 10.93
CA ASP A 98 9.77 -24.71 10.77
C ASP A 98 9.34 -25.89 11.68
N GLU A 99 8.11 -25.93 12.22
CA GLU A 99 7.65 -27.08 13.04
C GLU A 99 6.16 -27.43 12.81
N GLU A 100 5.82 -27.95 11.63
CA GLU A 100 4.66 -28.86 11.48
C GLU A 100 5.05 -30.05 10.58
N SER A 101 5.60 -31.09 11.22
CA SER A 101 5.90 -32.37 10.58
C SER A 101 4.61 -33.09 10.19
N ASP A 102 4.42 -33.31 8.88
CA ASP A 102 3.37 -34.15 8.31
C ASP A 102 3.36 -35.55 8.94
N GLN A 103 2.36 -35.85 9.77
CA GLN A 103 2.06 -37.21 10.19
C GLN A 103 0.90 -37.75 9.34
N GLU A 104 1.23 -38.23 8.14
CA GLU A 104 0.30 -38.99 7.30
C GLU A 104 -0.06 -40.31 7.99
N ASN A 105 -1.26 -40.39 8.57
CA ASN A 105 -1.80 -41.63 9.10
C ASN A 105 -2.52 -42.39 7.98
N TYR A 106 -1.80 -43.26 7.28
CA TYR A 106 -2.40 -44.27 6.41
C TYR A 106 -3.11 -45.31 7.28
N THR A 107 -4.44 -45.29 7.29
CA THR A 107 -5.23 -46.45 7.72
C THR A 107 -5.71 -47.19 6.47
N ASP A 108 -4.95 -48.19 6.05
CA ASP A 108 -5.51 -49.39 5.42
C ASP A 108 -6.10 -50.24 6.56
N GLU A 109 -7.37 -50.65 6.46
CA GLU A 109 -7.85 -51.95 6.92
C GLU A 109 -9.32 -52.20 6.49
N ASP A 110 -9.60 -53.49 6.25
CA ASP A 110 -10.65 -54.14 5.45
C ASP A 110 -12.14 -53.85 5.76
#